data_AF-A0A086AIQ4-F1
#
_entry.id   AF-A0A086AIQ4-F1
#
_cell.length_a   1.000
_cell.length_b   1.000
_cell.length_c   1.000
_cell.angle_alpha   90.00
_cell.angle_beta   90.00
_cell.angle_gamma   90.00
#
_symmetry.space_group_name_H-M   'P 1'
#
loop_
_entity.id
_entity.type
_entity.pdbx_description
1 polymer ?
#
loop_
_entity_poly.entity_id
_entity_poly.type
_entity_poly.pdbx_seq_one_letter_code
_entity_poly.pdbx_strand_id
1 'polypeptide(L)'
;MSCIKKFTEPYKYKYNGKELQDELGLNMYDYQARNYDPALGKWMNIDPKAFKYPDVSPYVYCIDNPLVFTDPTGMEIDVSFIYEKNKKGQYINPGLVKAFEFFAKSKQGIAFLGNFAKAGQVIAGHKYESSGKFDKNNTDLNFVENKSNNNAQTGSELKKGRMEISIQVSGGADGNDRLEGLIDDIGHESFIHAENIAEDYYDDKKINYSKIDKDIRDWIDDAVKNGSYPKKWAENLMQHRQAKTHSTLEIKLLPILKDYYKKNKIPKTAQEIKAEMNYYRE
;
A
#
# COMPACT_ATOMS: atom_id res chain seq x y z
N MET A 1 44.63 -15.67 -23.50
CA MET A 1 43.22 -15.23 -23.52
C MET A 1 42.79 -14.96 -22.08
N SER A 2 42.70 -13.69 -21.68
CA SER A 2 42.27 -13.27 -20.36
C SER A 2 40.73 -13.27 -20.30
N CYS A 3 40.17 -13.99 -19.34
CA CYS A 3 38.73 -14.07 -19.13
C CYS A 3 38.29 -12.82 -18.33
N ILE A 4 37.57 -11.92 -18.98
CA ILE A 4 36.98 -10.73 -18.32
C ILE A 4 35.84 -11.23 -17.42
N LYS A 5 36.10 -11.34 -16.12
CA LYS A 5 35.04 -11.43 -15.11
C LYS A 5 34.24 -10.12 -15.19
N LYS A 6 32.98 -10.20 -15.65
CA LYS A 6 32.03 -9.10 -15.48
C LYS A 6 31.83 -8.89 -13.98
N PHE A 7 32.39 -7.80 -13.45
CA PHE A 7 32.01 -7.28 -12.13
C PHE A 7 30.64 -6.60 -12.28
N THR A 8 29.56 -7.37 -12.17
CA THR A 8 28.27 -6.81 -11.82
C THR A 8 28.21 -6.81 -10.30
N GLU A 9 28.55 -5.70 -9.66
CA GLU A 9 28.23 -5.55 -8.25
C GLU A 9 26.72 -5.70 -8.08
N PRO A 10 26.25 -6.61 -7.19
CA PRO A 10 24.83 -6.71 -6.90
C PRO A 10 24.31 -5.37 -6.39
N TYR A 11 23.10 -4.99 -6.80
CA TYR A 11 22.46 -3.75 -6.38
C TYR A 11 22.44 -3.65 -4.85
N LYS A 12 23.25 -2.73 -4.29
CA LYS A 12 23.35 -2.56 -2.84
C LYS A 12 22.13 -1.87 -2.25
N TYR A 13 21.49 -0.94 -2.96
CA TYR A 13 20.32 -0.26 -2.43
C TYR A 13 19.04 -1.11 -2.58
N LYS A 14 18.34 -1.41 -1.47
CA LYS A 14 17.10 -2.21 -1.47
C LYS A 14 15.97 -1.53 -0.65
N TYR A 15 15.72 -1.96 0.60
CA TYR A 15 14.58 -1.50 1.42
C TYR A 15 14.58 0.02 1.61
N ASN A 16 13.44 0.67 1.35
CA ASN A 16 13.28 2.14 1.31
C ASN A 16 14.36 2.89 0.50
N GLY A 17 14.92 2.23 -0.52
CA GLY A 17 16.00 2.76 -1.33
C GLY A 17 17.33 2.94 -0.59
N LYS A 18 17.50 2.30 0.58
CA LYS A 18 18.68 2.33 1.45
C LYS A 18 19.68 1.25 1.13
N GLU A 19 20.95 1.53 1.38
CA GLU A 19 22.05 0.62 1.07
C GLU A 19 22.02 -0.58 2.02
N LEU A 20 21.97 -1.79 1.48
CA LEU A 20 22.20 -3.03 2.21
C LEU A 20 23.70 -3.22 2.37
N GLN A 21 24.12 -3.31 3.63
CA GLN A 21 25.45 -3.72 4.06
C GLN A 21 25.43 -5.22 4.38
N ASP A 22 26.05 -6.00 3.51
CA ASP A 22 26.19 -7.45 3.64
C ASP A 22 27.64 -7.90 3.87
N GLU A 23 28.59 -6.96 3.94
CA GLU A 23 30.02 -7.22 4.06
C GLU A 23 30.38 -8.00 5.34
N LEU A 24 29.59 -7.83 6.41
CA LEU A 24 29.75 -8.51 7.69
C LEU A 24 28.79 -9.71 7.88
N GLY A 25 28.02 -10.08 6.84
CA GLY A 25 27.01 -11.13 6.92
C GLY A 25 25.79 -10.78 7.78
N LEU A 26 25.67 -9.52 8.22
CA LEU A 26 24.59 -9.03 9.09
C LEU A 26 23.34 -8.57 8.32
N ASN A 27 23.46 -8.31 7.01
CA ASN A 27 22.36 -7.90 6.13
C ASN A 27 21.55 -6.69 6.65
N MET A 28 22.25 -5.63 7.05
CA MET A 28 21.65 -4.42 7.63
C MET A 28 21.50 -3.32 6.58
N TYR A 29 20.56 -2.41 6.79
CA TYR A 29 20.38 -1.25 5.92
C TYR A 29 20.98 0.01 6.54
N ASP A 30 21.77 0.76 5.77
CA ASP A 30 22.29 2.06 6.15
C ASP A 30 21.27 3.17 5.84
N TYR A 31 20.70 3.72 6.91
CA TYR A 31 19.79 4.85 6.86
C TYR A 31 20.48 6.19 7.14
N GLN A 32 21.81 6.24 7.03
CA GLN A 32 22.71 7.37 7.34
C GLN A 32 22.91 7.54 8.84
N ALA A 33 21.85 7.80 9.61
CA ALA A 33 21.99 8.05 11.05
C ALA A 33 21.95 6.77 11.90
N ARG A 34 21.40 5.67 11.38
CA ARG A 34 21.26 4.39 12.08
C ARG A 34 21.35 3.22 11.11
N ASN A 35 21.74 2.05 11.62
CA ASN A 35 21.64 0.79 10.90
C ASN A 35 20.33 0.08 11.24
N TYR A 36 19.55 -0.28 10.22
CA TYR A 36 18.28 -0.99 10.35
C TYR A 36 18.49 -2.50 10.10
N ASP A 37 18.04 -3.33 11.04
CA ASP A 37 18.01 -4.78 10.87
C ASP A 37 16.63 -5.20 10.32
N PRO A 38 16.56 -5.66 9.06
CA PRO A 38 15.31 -6.10 8.47
C PRO A 38 14.85 -7.48 8.98
N ALA A 39 15.69 -8.33 9.56
CA ALA A 39 15.22 -9.58 10.15
C ALA A 39 14.49 -9.33 11.49
N LEU A 40 14.97 -8.35 12.27
CA LEU A 40 14.38 -7.98 13.56
C LEU A 40 13.30 -6.91 13.47
N GLY A 41 13.29 -6.11 12.39
CA GLY A 41 12.39 -4.97 12.25
C GLY A 41 12.74 -3.81 13.20
N LYS A 42 14.00 -3.68 13.60
CA LYS A 42 14.46 -2.73 14.63
C LYS A 42 15.72 -1.98 14.20
N TRP A 43 15.96 -0.86 14.85
CA TRP A 43 17.25 -0.17 14.79
C TRP A 43 18.29 -0.87 15.65
N MET A 44 19.53 -0.91 15.16
CA MET A 44 20.68 -1.40 15.91
C MET A 44 21.29 -0.35 16.84
N ASN A 45 20.92 0.91 16.65
CA ASN A 45 21.41 2.05 17.42
C ASN A 45 20.22 2.82 18.03
N ILE A 46 20.49 3.52 19.14
CA ILE A 46 19.53 4.41 19.81
C ILE A 46 19.15 5.55 18.86
N ASP A 47 17.85 5.88 18.78
CA ASP A 47 17.35 7.05 18.05
C ASP A 47 18.01 8.36 18.55
N PRO A 48 18.73 9.11 17.68
CA PRO A 48 19.29 10.41 18.05
C PRO A 48 18.23 11.42 18.54
N LYS A 49 16.97 11.26 18.12
CA LYS A 49 15.81 12.05 18.53
C LYS A 49 14.84 11.26 19.40
N ALA A 50 15.31 10.25 20.17
CA ALA A 50 14.48 9.48 21.08
C ALA A 50 13.62 10.35 22.02
N PHE A 51 14.14 11.50 22.46
CA PHE A 51 13.42 12.44 23.33
C PHE A 51 12.12 13.00 22.71
N LYS A 52 12.00 13.01 21.38
CA LYS A 52 10.79 13.46 20.66
C LYS A 52 9.66 12.45 20.80
N TYR A 53 9.97 11.19 21.11
CA TYR A 53 9.03 10.09 21.20
C TYR A 53 9.17 9.38 22.57
N PRO A 54 8.84 10.06 23.69
CA PRO A 54 9.10 9.54 25.04
C PRO A 54 8.39 8.21 25.33
N ASP A 55 7.26 7.96 24.68
CA ASP A 55 6.46 6.73 24.83
C ASP A 55 6.86 5.61 23.85
N VAL A 56 7.88 5.83 23.01
CA VAL A 56 8.34 4.88 21.99
C VAL A 56 9.76 4.43 22.34
N SER A 57 10.01 3.13 22.31
CA SER A 57 11.36 2.60 22.53
C SER A 57 12.32 3.15 21.46
N PRO A 58 13.54 3.58 21.83
CA PRO A 58 14.49 4.22 20.90
C PRO A 58 15.01 3.30 19.80
N TYR A 59 14.66 2.01 19.85
CA TYR A 59 15.05 1.01 18.85
C TYR A 59 13.91 0.65 17.88
N VAL A 60 12.70 1.20 18.08
CA VAL A 60 11.54 0.87 17.25
C VAL A 60 11.67 1.56 15.90
N TYR A 61 11.55 0.79 14.82
CA TYR A 61 11.49 1.31 13.47
C TYR A 61 10.05 1.74 13.13
N CYS A 62 9.87 2.99 12.70
CA CYS A 62 8.59 3.49 12.18
C CYS A 62 7.39 3.28 13.14
N ILE A 63 7.60 3.37 14.46
CA ILE A 63 6.57 3.12 15.50
C ILE A 63 5.85 1.77 15.28
N ASP A 64 6.60 0.75 14.87
CA ASP A 64 6.12 -0.57 14.48
C ASP A 64 5.13 -0.57 13.30
N ASN A 65 4.96 0.54 12.58
CA ASN A 65 4.05 0.65 11.42
C ASN A 65 4.76 1.03 10.10
N PRO A 66 5.76 0.25 9.63
CA PRO A 66 6.57 0.56 8.44
C PRO A 66 5.87 0.49 7.06
N LEU A 67 4.57 0.16 7.02
CA LEU A 67 3.72 0.20 5.81
C LEU A 67 3.11 1.60 5.64
N VAL A 68 2.99 2.32 6.75
CA VAL A 68 2.37 3.64 6.79
C VAL A 68 3.43 4.69 7.11
N PHE A 69 4.42 4.37 7.93
CA PHE A 69 5.49 5.28 8.30
C PHE A 69 6.79 4.85 7.65
N THR A 70 7.62 5.83 7.30
CA THR A 70 9.00 5.58 6.88
C THR A 70 9.92 6.42 7.75
N ASP A 71 11.20 6.06 7.86
CA ASP A 71 12.20 6.97 8.43
C ASP A 71 13.23 7.23 7.35
N PRO A 72 13.10 8.29 6.54
CA PRO A 72 13.98 8.51 5.40
C PRO A 72 15.42 8.82 5.79
N THR A 73 15.71 9.19 7.03
CA THR A 73 17.05 9.67 7.45
C THR A 73 17.64 8.88 8.61
N GLY A 74 16.92 7.88 9.11
CA GLY A 74 17.25 7.19 10.35
C GLY A 74 17.21 8.10 11.58
N MET A 75 16.59 9.27 11.52
CA MET A 75 16.53 10.22 12.64
C MET A 75 15.11 10.63 12.98
N GLU A 76 14.17 10.49 12.05
CA GLU A 76 12.84 11.04 12.21
C GLU A 76 11.85 10.24 11.38
N ILE A 77 10.82 9.79 12.06
CA ILE A 77 9.74 9.04 11.46
C ILE A 77 8.93 10.03 10.63
N ASP A 78 8.99 9.84 9.32
CA ASP A 78 8.08 10.41 8.35
C ASP A 78 6.74 9.69 8.44
N VAL A 79 5.72 10.45 8.81
CA VAL A 79 4.36 9.93 8.95
C VAL A 79 3.71 9.92 7.57
N SER A 80 3.03 8.84 7.19
CA SER A 80 2.14 8.89 6.03
C SER A 80 1.20 10.07 6.19
N PHE A 81 0.93 10.69 5.06
CA PHE A 81 -0.14 11.66 4.85
C PHE A 81 -1.44 11.31 5.61
N ILE A 82 -1.79 10.03 5.72
CA ILE A 82 -2.97 9.58 6.49
C ILE A 82 -2.92 10.10 7.93
N TYR A 83 -1.80 9.92 8.62
CA TYR A 83 -1.65 10.26 10.05
C TYR A 83 -0.92 11.57 10.30
N GLU A 84 -0.76 12.40 9.27
CA GLU A 84 -0.12 13.70 9.39
C GLU A 84 -0.88 14.57 10.41
N LYS A 85 -0.15 15.27 11.28
CA LYS A 85 -0.70 16.15 12.31
C LYS A 85 -0.21 17.58 12.13
N ASN A 86 -1.10 18.55 12.34
CA ASN A 86 -0.75 19.95 12.37
C ASN A 86 0.09 20.29 13.63
N LYS A 87 0.59 21.53 13.71
CA LYS A 87 1.41 22.02 14.85
C LYS A 87 0.69 21.96 16.21
N LYS A 88 -0.64 21.81 16.24
CA LYS A 88 -1.44 21.64 17.45
C LYS A 88 -1.64 20.18 17.85
N GLY A 89 -1.02 19.24 17.14
CA GLY A 89 -1.13 17.80 17.39
C GLY A 89 -2.43 17.16 16.89
N GLN A 90 -3.24 17.88 16.09
CA GLN A 90 -4.47 17.37 15.50
C GLN A 90 -4.18 16.77 14.14
N TYR A 91 -4.82 15.66 13.78
CA TYR A 91 -4.71 15.11 12.43
C TYR A 91 -5.14 16.15 11.40
N ILE A 92 -4.36 16.28 10.33
CA ILE A 92 -4.69 17.15 9.20
C ILE A 92 -5.96 16.62 8.52
N ASN A 93 -6.05 15.30 8.32
CA ASN A 93 -7.19 14.63 7.69
C ASN A 93 -7.86 13.63 8.65
N PRO A 94 -8.61 14.08 9.67
CA PRO A 94 -9.19 13.18 10.66
C PRO A 94 -10.23 12.22 10.08
N GLY A 95 -10.92 12.59 8.99
CA GLY A 95 -11.81 11.70 8.25
C GLY A 95 -11.06 10.54 7.59
N LEU A 96 -9.92 10.85 6.96
CA LEU A 96 -9.06 9.85 6.31
C LEU A 96 -8.45 8.87 7.32
N VAL A 97 -7.97 9.37 8.47
CA VAL A 97 -7.50 8.50 9.57
C VAL A 97 -8.59 7.52 9.97
N LYS A 98 -9.83 8.02 10.18
CA LYS A 98 -10.96 7.16 10.55
C LYS A 98 -11.29 6.15 9.46
N ALA A 99 -11.25 6.55 8.19
CA ALA A 99 -11.55 5.67 7.05
C ALA A 99 -10.52 4.55 6.95
N PHE A 100 -9.24 4.91 6.98
CA PHE A 100 -8.14 3.97 6.92
C PHE A 100 -8.15 3.02 8.12
N GLU A 101 -8.32 3.53 9.34
CA GLU A 101 -8.41 2.65 10.51
C GLU A 101 -9.63 1.73 10.45
N PHE A 102 -10.76 2.20 9.93
CA PHE A 102 -11.95 1.37 9.76
C PHE A 102 -11.68 0.23 8.78
N PHE A 103 -11.08 0.55 7.64
CA PHE A 103 -10.62 -0.43 6.65
C PHE A 103 -9.61 -1.40 7.25
N ALA A 104 -8.51 -0.90 7.82
CA ALA A 104 -7.39 -1.68 8.33
C ALA A 104 -7.74 -2.57 9.52
N LYS A 105 -8.79 -2.25 10.29
CA LYS A 105 -9.33 -3.07 11.38
C LYS A 105 -10.39 -4.08 10.92
N SER A 106 -10.87 -4.00 9.68
CA SER A 106 -11.82 -4.97 9.12
C SER A 106 -11.13 -6.30 8.82
N LYS A 107 -11.88 -7.40 8.78
CA LYS A 107 -11.33 -8.73 8.42
C LYS A 107 -10.63 -8.71 7.06
N GLN A 108 -11.25 -8.04 6.09
CA GLN A 108 -10.76 -7.96 4.71
C GLN A 108 -9.55 -7.04 4.61
N GLY A 109 -9.55 -5.90 5.30
CA GLY A 109 -8.39 -5.01 5.37
C GLY A 109 -7.19 -5.67 6.05
N ILE A 110 -7.38 -6.38 7.17
CA ILE A 110 -6.33 -7.16 7.82
C ILE A 110 -5.75 -8.21 6.85
N ALA A 111 -6.60 -8.94 6.14
CA ALA A 111 -6.14 -9.96 5.19
C ALA A 111 -5.34 -9.33 4.02
N PHE A 112 -5.78 -8.19 3.49
CA PHE A 112 -5.09 -7.48 2.42
C PHE A 112 -3.76 -6.92 2.89
N LEU A 113 -3.76 -6.13 3.95
CA LEU A 113 -2.55 -5.52 4.51
C LEU A 113 -1.55 -6.60 4.94
N GLY A 114 -2.03 -7.74 5.44
CA GLY A 114 -1.20 -8.89 5.80
C GLY A 114 -0.43 -9.51 4.62
N ASN A 115 -0.82 -9.28 3.37
CA ASN A 115 -0.03 -9.70 2.22
C ASN A 115 1.23 -8.82 2.02
N PHE A 116 1.20 -7.58 2.51
CA PHE A 116 2.28 -6.59 2.39
C PHE A 116 3.00 -6.31 3.71
N ALA A 117 2.41 -6.69 4.85
CA ALA A 117 2.97 -6.45 6.16
C ALA A 117 4.15 -7.38 6.44
N LYS A 118 5.10 -6.87 7.22
CA LYS A 118 6.25 -7.63 7.70
C LYS A 118 5.95 -8.36 9.01
N ALA A 119 6.65 -9.44 9.30
CA ALA A 119 6.56 -10.08 10.61
C ALA A 119 6.87 -9.09 11.75
N GLY A 120 6.03 -9.07 12.78
CA GLY A 120 6.12 -8.18 13.94
C GLY A 120 5.50 -6.80 13.76
N GLN A 121 5.17 -6.41 12.53
CA GLN A 121 4.60 -5.10 12.22
C GLN A 121 3.19 -4.92 12.83
N VAL A 122 2.89 -3.71 13.28
CA VAL A 122 1.60 -3.26 13.79
C VAL A 122 0.99 -2.21 12.85
N ILE A 123 -0.18 -2.49 12.26
CA ILE A 123 -0.93 -1.52 11.44
C ILE A 123 -2.30 -1.32 12.06
N ALA A 124 -2.67 -0.07 12.33
CA ALA A 124 -3.95 0.29 12.97
C ALA A 124 -4.26 -0.51 14.26
N GLY A 125 -3.22 -0.89 15.02
CA GLY A 125 -3.31 -1.67 16.25
C GLY A 125 -3.34 -3.18 16.07
N HIS A 126 -3.31 -3.70 14.83
CA HIS A 126 -3.20 -5.13 14.56
C HIS A 126 -1.75 -5.54 14.30
N LYS A 127 -1.23 -6.50 15.07
CA LYS A 127 0.11 -7.05 14.90
C LYS A 127 0.10 -8.25 13.93
N TYR A 128 0.95 -8.21 12.92
CA TYR A 128 1.14 -9.28 11.94
C TYR A 128 2.25 -10.21 12.39
N GLU A 129 1.93 -11.48 12.62
CA GLU A 129 2.90 -12.45 13.15
C GLU A 129 3.86 -13.01 12.09
N SER A 130 3.56 -12.82 10.81
CA SER A 130 4.37 -13.33 9.70
C SER A 130 4.42 -12.35 8.55
N SER A 131 5.56 -12.29 7.86
CA SER A 131 5.69 -11.52 6.62
C SER A 131 4.75 -12.05 5.54
N GLY A 132 4.03 -11.12 4.93
CA GLY A 132 3.16 -11.34 3.80
C GLY A 132 3.91 -11.80 2.56
N LYS A 133 3.17 -12.39 1.61
CA LYS A 133 3.76 -12.92 0.38
C LYS A 133 4.40 -11.84 -0.49
N PHE A 134 3.84 -10.62 -0.51
CA PHE A 134 4.35 -9.51 -1.31
C PHE A 134 5.54 -8.84 -0.63
N ASP A 135 5.53 -8.70 0.71
CA ASP A 135 6.70 -8.26 1.49
C ASP A 135 7.93 -9.13 1.22
N LYS A 136 7.77 -10.46 1.32
CA LYS A 136 8.81 -11.47 1.01
C LYS A 136 9.35 -11.35 -0.42
N ASN A 137 8.61 -10.70 -1.31
CA ASN A 137 8.93 -10.54 -2.72
C ASN A 137 9.39 -9.14 -3.10
N ASN A 138 9.76 -8.35 -2.09
CA ASN A 138 10.24 -6.98 -2.23
C ASN A 138 9.18 -6.05 -2.82
N THR A 139 7.91 -6.24 -2.46
CA THR A 139 6.83 -5.34 -2.81
C THR A 139 6.37 -4.61 -1.55
N ASP A 140 6.50 -3.29 -1.58
CA ASP A 140 6.06 -2.38 -0.53
C ASP A 140 4.73 -1.73 -0.94
N LEU A 141 3.87 -1.46 0.03
CA LEU A 141 2.60 -0.76 -0.18
C LEU A 141 2.59 0.49 0.71
N ASN A 142 2.28 1.63 0.12
CA ASN A 142 2.23 2.92 0.81
C ASN A 142 0.90 3.64 0.52
N PHE A 143 0.44 4.41 1.50
CA PHE A 143 -0.71 5.31 1.33
C PHE A 143 -0.24 6.76 1.33
N VAL A 144 -0.55 7.49 0.26
CA VAL A 144 -0.05 8.84 0.02
C VAL A 144 -1.16 9.81 -0.40
N GLU A 145 -0.88 11.11 -0.32
CA GLU A 145 -1.80 12.15 -0.77
C GLU A 145 -1.90 12.21 -2.29
N ASN A 146 -3.12 12.25 -2.83
CA ASN A 146 -3.34 12.74 -4.18
C ASN A 146 -3.46 14.27 -4.17
N LYS A 147 -2.39 14.96 -4.56
CA LYS A 147 -2.33 16.43 -4.66
C LYS A 147 -2.88 16.98 -5.98
N SER A 148 -3.13 16.11 -6.95
CA SER A 148 -3.39 16.54 -8.34
C SER A 148 -4.84 16.36 -8.79
N ASN A 149 -5.61 15.47 -8.15
CA ASN A 149 -7.00 15.17 -8.52
C ASN A 149 -7.83 14.79 -7.27
N ASN A 150 -9.13 15.07 -7.30
CA ASN A 150 -10.08 14.73 -6.23
C ASN A 150 -10.45 13.23 -6.17
N ASN A 151 -9.75 12.35 -6.91
CA ASN A 151 -10.09 10.93 -7.00
C ASN A 151 -8.96 10.07 -6.45
N ALA A 152 -9.31 8.91 -5.87
CA ALA A 152 -8.34 7.91 -5.51
C ALA A 152 -7.70 7.28 -6.75
N GLN A 153 -6.43 6.87 -6.63
CA GLN A 153 -5.69 6.23 -7.72
C GLN A 153 -4.56 5.39 -7.16
N THR A 154 -4.31 4.24 -7.77
CA THR A 154 -3.12 3.43 -7.49
C THR A 154 -2.04 3.66 -8.52
N GLY A 155 -0.83 3.93 -8.03
CA GLY A 155 0.40 3.95 -8.81
C GLY A 155 1.29 2.78 -8.45
N SER A 156 2.23 2.45 -9.34
CA SER A 156 3.32 1.56 -9.01
C SER A 156 4.62 2.03 -9.64
N GLU A 157 5.72 1.80 -8.93
CA GLU A 157 7.05 2.19 -9.38
C GLU A 157 8.09 1.16 -8.94
N LEU A 158 8.94 0.72 -9.87
CA LEU A 158 10.06 -0.14 -9.53
C LEU A 158 11.24 0.71 -9.07
N LYS A 159 11.49 0.77 -7.77
CA LYS A 159 12.64 1.48 -7.19
C LYS A 159 13.69 0.50 -6.74
N LYS A 160 14.82 0.48 -7.45
CA LYS A 160 16.03 -0.25 -7.05
C LYS A 160 15.75 -1.74 -6.74
N GLY A 161 14.94 -2.38 -7.59
CA GLY A 161 14.59 -3.81 -7.47
C GLY A 161 13.47 -4.13 -6.48
N ARG A 162 12.87 -3.12 -5.83
CA ARG A 162 11.64 -3.25 -5.04
C ARG A 162 10.46 -2.63 -5.77
N MET A 163 9.33 -3.30 -5.78
CA MET A 163 8.08 -2.77 -6.31
C MET A 163 7.43 -1.92 -5.22
N GLU A 164 7.24 -0.63 -5.48
CA GLU A 164 6.46 0.23 -4.61
C GLU A 164 5.08 0.42 -5.22
N ILE A 165 4.04 0.09 -4.45
CA ILE A 165 2.65 0.36 -4.82
C ILE A 165 2.15 1.49 -3.93
N SER A 166 1.65 2.55 -4.55
CA SER A 166 1.17 3.73 -3.85
C SER A 166 -0.33 3.88 -4.07
N ILE A 167 -1.12 3.70 -3.01
CA ILE A 167 -2.54 4.04 -3.01
C ILE A 167 -2.65 5.52 -2.68
N GLN A 168 -3.00 6.31 -3.69
CA GLN A 168 -3.20 7.75 -3.57
C GLN A 168 -4.65 8.00 -3.25
N VAL A 169 -4.90 8.70 -2.15
CA VAL A 169 -6.24 9.05 -1.68
C VAL A 169 -6.36 10.57 -1.68
N SER A 170 -7.54 11.09 -2.04
CA SER A 170 -7.78 12.52 -2.09
C SER A 170 -7.59 13.15 -0.71
N GLY A 171 -6.80 14.23 -0.66
CA GLY A 171 -6.57 15.00 0.57
C GLY A 171 -7.66 15.99 0.94
N GLY A 172 -8.75 16.05 0.18
CA GLY A 172 -9.84 17.03 0.32
C GLY A 172 -10.79 16.80 1.50
N ALA A 173 -10.34 16.14 2.57
CA ALA A 173 -11.17 15.86 3.73
C ALA A 173 -11.31 17.11 4.62
N ASP A 174 -12.03 18.11 4.11
CA ASP A 174 -12.52 19.28 4.83
C ASP A 174 -13.60 18.88 5.85
N GLY A 175 -13.43 17.79 6.62
CA GLY A 175 -14.37 17.29 7.61
C GLY A 175 -15.79 16.92 7.09
N ASN A 176 -16.09 17.19 5.82
CA ASN A 176 -17.38 17.06 5.15
C ASN A 176 -17.42 15.89 4.16
N ASP A 177 -16.29 15.24 3.90
CA ASP A 177 -16.27 14.01 3.10
C ASP A 177 -16.99 12.90 3.85
N ARG A 178 -17.92 12.28 3.13
CA ARG A 178 -18.63 11.07 3.52
C ARG A 178 -17.60 9.98 3.83
N LEU A 179 -17.46 9.61 5.11
CA LEU A 179 -16.50 8.62 5.57
C LEU A 179 -16.66 7.27 4.84
N GLU A 180 -17.87 6.93 4.40
CA GLU A 180 -18.13 5.81 3.49
C GLU A 180 -17.40 5.91 2.15
N GLY A 181 -17.29 7.10 1.56
CA GLY A 181 -16.62 7.32 0.28
C GLY A 181 -15.12 7.11 0.40
N LEU A 182 -14.51 7.60 1.48
CA LEU A 182 -13.09 7.34 1.76
C LEU A 182 -12.80 5.86 2.02
N ILE A 183 -13.72 5.15 2.69
CA ILE A 183 -13.59 3.69 2.88
C ILE A 183 -13.72 2.97 1.53
N ASP A 184 -14.65 3.42 0.68
CA ASP A 184 -14.87 2.88 -0.66
C ASP A 184 -13.64 3.09 -1.54
N ASP A 185 -13.08 4.29 -1.58
CA ASP A 185 -11.85 4.65 -2.28
C ASP A 185 -10.66 3.78 -1.84
N ILE A 186 -10.40 3.72 -0.53
CA ILE A 186 -9.31 2.90 0.02
C ILE A 186 -9.50 1.43 -0.37
N GLY A 187 -10.72 0.91 -0.24
CA GLY A 187 -11.03 -0.47 -0.56
C GLY A 187 -10.93 -0.78 -2.06
N HIS A 188 -11.42 0.11 -2.91
CA HIS A 188 -11.39 -0.01 -4.37
C HIS A 188 -9.96 -0.06 -4.86
N GLU A 189 -9.15 0.93 -4.49
CA GLU A 189 -7.75 1.01 -4.87
C GLU A 189 -6.94 -0.17 -4.31
N SER A 190 -7.23 -0.61 -3.08
CA SER A 190 -6.58 -1.77 -2.47
C SER A 190 -6.89 -3.07 -3.22
N PHE A 191 -8.17 -3.39 -3.39
CA PHE A 191 -8.59 -4.72 -3.84
C PHE A 191 -8.66 -4.88 -5.36
N ILE A 192 -8.81 -3.79 -6.11
CA ILE A 192 -8.78 -3.85 -7.58
C ILE A 192 -7.36 -3.61 -8.05
N HIS A 193 -6.74 -2.50 -7.65
CA HIS A 193 -5.53 -2.07 -8.32
C HIS A 193 -4.27 -2.59 -7.63
N ALA A 194 -4.11 -2.33 -6.33
CA ALA A 194 -2.91 -2.71 -5.60
C ALA A 194 -2.70 -4.23 -5.57
N GLU A 195 -3.77 -5.01 -5.34
CA GLU A 195 -3.68 -6.48 -5.41
C GLU A 195 -3.30 -6.97 -6.82
N ASN A 196 -3.95 -6.49 -7.89
CA ASN A 196 -3.62 -6.94 -9.24
C ASN A 196 -2.17 -6.62 -9.63
N ILE A 197 -1.71 -5.42 -9.32
CA ILE A 197 -0.31 -5.01 -9.55
C ILE A 197 0.64 -5.91 -8.74
N ALA A 198 0.33 -6.19 -7.48
CA ALA A 198 1.17 -7.01 -6.62
C ALA A 198 1.22 -8.47 -7.08
N GLU A 199 0.10 -9.07 -7.45
CA GLU A 199 0.03 -10.45 -7.96
C GLU A 199 0.74 -10.60 -9.30
N ASP A 200 0.59 -9.63 -10.19
CA ASP A 200 1.25 -9.64 -11.50
C ASP A 200 2.76 -9.53 -11.35
N TYR A 201 3.24 -8.57 -10.56
CA TYR A 201 4.67 -8.46 -10.26
C TYR A 201 5.21 -9.69 -9.52
N TYR A 202 4.42 -10.30 -8.65
CA TYR A 202 4.82 -11.51 -7.94
C TYR A 202 5.07 -12.68 -8.89
N ASP A 203 4.38 -12.74 -10.02
CA ASP A 203 4.47 -13.82 -11.00
C ASP A 203 5.83 -13.86 -11.71
N ASP A 204 6.13 -12.81 -12.47
CA ASP A 204 7.25 -12.78 -13.42
C ASP A 204 8.14 -11.52 -13.27
N LYS A 205 7.92 -10.75 -12.20
CA LYS A 205 8.60 -9.47 -11.91
C LYS A 205 8.37 -8.41 -13.00
N LYS A 206 7.27 -8.50 -13.75
CA LYS A 206 6.84 -7.49 -14.72
C LYS A 206 5.45 -7.00 -14.36
N ILE A 207 5.14 -5.77 -14.79
CA ILE A 207 3.78 -5.25 -14.81
C ILE A 207 3.29 -5.36 -16.24
N ASN A 208 2.76 -6.53 -16.59
CA ASN A 208 2.22 -6.85 -17.90
C ASN A 208 0.77 -7.35 -17.85
N TYR A 209 0.19 -7.39 -16.65
CA TYR A 209 -1.16 -7.84 -16.35
C TYR A 209 -1.46 -9.27 -16.82
N SER A 210 -0.44 -10.12 -16.95
CA SER A 210 -0.54 -11.53 -17.32
C SER A 210 -1.45 -12.35 -16.38
N LYS A 211 -1.62 -11.90 -15.14
CA LYS A 211 -2.54 -12.49 -14.15
C LYS A 211 -4.01 -12.18 -14.38
N ILE A 212 -4.35 -11.25 -15.28
CA ILE A 212 -5.74 -11.03 -15.70
C ILE A 212 -6.22 -12.21 -16.56
N ASP A 213 -7.51 -12.55 -16.46
CA ASP A 213 -8.12 -13.63 -17.21
C ASP A 213 -7.86 -13.46 -18.71
N LYS A 214 -7.51 -14.57 -19.36
CA LYS A 214 -7.10 -14.58 -20.78
C LYS A 214 -8.16 -13.96 -21.68
N ASP A 215 -9.44 -14.25 -21.45
CA ASP A 215 -10.53 -13.72 -22.27
C ASP A 215 -10.65 -12.20 -22.15
N ILE A 216 -10.35 -11.63 -20.97
CA ILE A 216 -10.36 -10.18 -20.75
C ILE A 216 -9.14 -9.54 -21.42
N ARG A 217 -7.97 -10.17 -21.33
CA ARG A 217 -6.75 -9.70 -22.01
C ARG A 217 -6.91 -9.72 -23.52
N ASP A 218 -7.38 -10.83 -24.08
CA ASP A 218 -7.59 -10.99 -25.52
C ASP A 218 -8.59 -9.93 -26.05
N TRP A 219 -9.69 -9.68 -25.30
CA TRP A 219 -10.65 -8.63 -25.64
C TRP A 219 -10.03 -7.22 -25.64
N ILE A 220 -9.22 -6.90 -24.63
CA ILE A 220 -8.55 -5.59 -24.53
C ILE A 220 -7.48 -5.43 -25.60
N ASP A 221 -6.69 -6.46 -25.87
CA ASP A 221 -5.65 -6.43 -26.91
C ASP A 221 -6.26 -6.12 -28.27
N ASP A 222 -7.43 -6.72 -28.58
CA ASP A 222 -8.16 -6.42 -29.81
C ASP A 222 -8.71 -4.98 -29.82
N ALA A 223 -9.23 -4.49 -28.69
CA ALA A 223 -9.70 -3.11 -28.60
C ALA A 223 -8.56 -2.09 -28.75
N VAL A 224 -7.37 -2.37 -28.22
CA VAL A 224 -6.17 -1.54 -28.38
C VAL A 224 -5.65 -1.59 -29.81
N LYS A 225 -5.57 -2.78 -30.43
CA LYS A 225 -5.16 -2.94 -31.85
C LYS A 225 -6.08 -2.20 -32.80
N ASN A 226 -7.38 -2.19 -32.53
CA ASN A 226 -8.39 -1.48 -33.33
C ASN A 226 -8.46 0.02 -33.01
N GLY A 227 -7.59 0.55 -32.15
CA GLY A 227 -7.51 1.97 -31.82
C GLY A 227 -8.66 2.49 -30.95
N SER A 228 -9.45 1.61 -30.32
CA SER A 228 -10.61 2.01 -29.50
C SER A 228 -10.20 2.65 -28.16
N TYR A 229 -9.05 2.27 -27.61
CA TYR A 229 -8.57 2.80 -26.32
C TYR A 229 -7.05 3.03 -26.30
N PRO A 230 -6.56 4.09 -25.62
CA PRO A 230 -5.16 4.22 -25.26
C PRO A 230 -4.72 3.07 -24.34
N LYS A 231 -3.48 2.57 -24.51
CA LYS A 231 -2.95 1.43 -23.74
C LYS A 231 -3.13 1.58 -22.22
N LYS A 232 -2.82 2.74 -21.66
CA LYS A 232 -2.95 3.03 -20.22
C LYS A 232 -4.39 2.95 -19.71
N TRP A 233 -5.37 3.37 -20.53
CA TRP A 233 -6.79 3.23 -20.21
C TRP A 233 -7.22 1.77 -20.25
N ALA A 234 -6.70 1.03 -21.23
CA ALA A 234 -6.98 -0.38 -21.40
C ALA A 234 -6.50 -1.22 -20.20
N GLU A 235 -5.35 -0.89 -19.62
CA GLU A 235 -4.80 -1.51 -18.40
C GLU A 235 -5.69 -1.31 -17.17
N ASN A 236 -6.25 -0.12 -16.98
CA ASN A 236 -7.21 0.14 -15.92
C ASN A 236 -8.53 -0.63 -16.16
N LEU A 237 -9.01 -0.65 -17.40
CA LEU A 237 -10.25 -1.34 -17.77
C LEU A 237 -10.15 -2.87 -17.60
N MET A 238 -8.99 -3.47 -17.86
CA MET A 238 -8.72 -4.90 -17.60
C MET A 238 -8.97 -5.26 -16.14
N GLN A 239 -8.40 -4.48 -15.22
CA GLN A 239 -8.52 -4.72 -13.78
C GLN A 239 -9.97 -4.59 -13.30
N HIS A 240 -10.70 -3.60 -13.80
CA HIS A 240 -12.11 -3.42 -13.49
C HIS A 240 -12.98 -4.56 -14.02
N ARG A 241 -12.72 -5.03 -15.24
CA ARG A 241 -13.44 -6.18 -15.80
C ARG A 241 -13.15 -7.46 -15.01
N GLN A 242 -11.89 -7.70 -14.65
CA GLN A 242 -11.49 -8.82 -13.81
C GLN A 242 -12.24 -8.78 -12.47
N ALA A 243 -12.27 -7.62 -11.82
CA ALA A 243 -13.01 -7.42 -10.59
C ALA A 243 -14.52 -7.72 -10.76
N LYS A 244 -15.13 -7.25 -11.88
CA LYS A 244 -16.53 -7.52 -12.28
C LYS A 244 -16.80 -9.02 -12.46
N THR A 245 -15.92 -9.73 -13.15
CA THR A 245 -16.06 -11.18 -13.36
C THR A 245 -15.97 -11.98 -12.05
N HIS A 246 -15.12 -11.56 -11.11
CA HIS A 246 -14.93 -12.28 -9.84
C HIS A 246 -15.71 -11.71 -8.65
N SER A 247 -16.57 -10.72 -8.89
CA SER A 247 -17.31 -10.00 -7.84
C SER A 247 -16.40 -9.50 -6.71
N THR A 248 -15.17 -9.07 -7.03
CA THR A 248 -14.10 -8.80 -6.06
C THR A 248 -14.55 -7.82 -4.97
N LEU A 249 -15.14 -6.69 -5.35
CA LEU A 249 -15.58 -5.68 -4.38
C LEU A 249 -16.85 -6.09 -3.63
N GLU A 250 -17.71 -6.95 -4.18
CA GLU A 250 -18.84 -7.52 -3.42
C GLU A 250 -18.36 -8.46 -2.31
N ILE A 251 -17.27 -9.19 -2.57
CA ILE A 251 -16.68 -10.12 -1.61
C ILE A 251 -15.82 -9.39 -0.58
N LYS A 252 -15.03 -8.40 -1.02
CA LYS A 252 -14.00 -7.77 -0.20
C LYS A 252 -14.41 -6.43 0.43
N LEU A 253 -15.11 -5.57 -0.31
CA LEU A 253 -15.42 -4.20 0.13
C LEU A 253 -16.83 -4.04 0.72
N LEU A 254 -17.84 -4.65 0.09
CA LEU A 254 -19.22 -4.58 0.55
C LEU A 254 -19.39 -5.01 2.02
N PRO A 255 -18.71 -6.04 2.56
CA PRO A 255 -18.79 -6.37 3.99
C PRO A 255 -18.27 -5.24 4.89
N ILE A 256 -17.20 -4.54 4.48
CA ILE A 256 -16.64 -3.41 5.23
C ILE A 256 -17.65 -2.27 5.27
N LEU A 257 -18.24 -1.91 4.12
CA LEU A 257 -19.25 -0.85 4.05
C LEU A 257 -20.53 -1.21 4.82
N LYS A 258 -20.97 -2.47 4.76
CA LYS A 258 -22.09 -2.96 5.60
C LYS A 258 -21.82 -2.77 7.09
N ASP A 259 -20.63 -3.13 7.55
CA ASP A 259 -20.23 -2.94 8.94
C ASP A 259 -20.17 -1.46 9.30
N TYR A 260 -19.75 -0.59 8.38
CA TYR A 260 -19.75 0.86 8.58
C TYR A 260 -21.17 1.40 8.79
N TYR A 261 -22.09 1.12 7.87
CA TYR A 261 -23.48 1.58 7.97
C TYR A 261 -24.18 1.02 9.21
N LYS A 262 -23.95 -0.25 9.53
CA LYS A 262 -24.47 -0.90 10.74
C LYS A 262 -23.96 -0.23 12.02
N LYS A 263 -22.65 0.02 12.14
CA LYS A 263 -22.05 0.66 13.31
C LYS A 263 -22.53 2.10 13.50
N ASN A 264 -22.80 2.82 12.42
CA ASN A 264 -23.31 4.20 12.45
C ASN A 264 -24.85 4.28 12.53
N LYS A 265 -25.56 3.15 12.63
CA LYS A 265 -27.03 3.07 12.69
C LYS A 265 -27.72 3.76 11.51
N ILE A 266 -27.08 3.75 10.35
CA ILE A 266 -27.63 4.31 9.11
C ILE A 266 -28.36 3.16 8.39
N PRO A 267 -29.69 3.23 8.21
CA PRO A 267 -30.44 2.15 7.58
C PRO A 267 -30.16 2.14 6.07
N LYS A 268 -29.40 1.14 5.62
CA LYS A 268 -29.22 0.83 4.20
C LYS A 268 -29.23 -0.67 3.97
N THR A 269 -29.90 -1.09 2.92
CA THR A 269 -29.88 -2.45 2.41
C THR A 269 -28.56 -2.75 1.71
N ALA A 270 -28.24 -4.04 1.56
CA ALA A 270 -27.06 -4.46 0.80
C ALA A 270 -27.09 -3.97 -0.65
N GLN A 271 -28.27 -3.89 -1.26
CA GLN A 271 -28.45 -3.45 -2.64
C GLN A 271 -28.21 -1.95 -2.78
N GLU A 272 -28.69 -1.14 -1.84
CA GLU A 272 -28.44 0.31 -1.83
C GLU A 272 -26.95 0.62 -1.63
N ILE A 273 -26.29 -0.06 -0.69
CA ILE A 273 -24.84 0.09 -0.48
C ILE A 273 -24.09 -0.28 -1.76
N LYS A 274 -24.45 -1.43 -2.35
CA LYS A 274 -23.85 -1.91 -3.59
C LYS A 274 -24.01 -0.88 -4.72
N ALA A 275 -25.21 -0.32 -4.92
CA ALA A 275 -25.47 0.68 -5.96
C ALA A 275 -24.68 1.99 -5.78
N GLU A 276 -24.20 2.28 -4.57
CA GLU A 276 -23.44 3.49 -4.28
C GLU A 276 -21.92 3.33 -4.40
N MET A 277 -21.41 2.09 -4.43
CA MET A 277 -19.97 1.82 -4.57
C MET A 277 -19.44 2.37 -5.90
N ASN A 278 -18.26 2.99 -5.88
CA ASN A 278 -17.56 3.55 -7.04
C ASN A 278 -17.48 2.57 -8.21
N TYR A 279 -17.31 1.29 -7.89
CA TYR A 279 -17.35 0.14 -8.78
C TYR A 279 -18.53 0.05 -9.77
N TYR A 280 -19.70 0.61 -9.41
CA TYR A 280 -20.88 0.65 -10.29
C TYR A 280 -21.09 2.00 -10.97
N ARG A 281 -20.25 3.00 -10.67
CA ARG A 281 -20.24 4.33 -11.29
C ARG A 281 -19.24 4.43 -12.46
N GLU A 282 -18.33 3.47 -12.57
CA GLU A 282 -17.30 3.31 -13.61
C GLU A 282 -17.61 2.15 -14.58
#